data_AF-A0A7R9MT04-F1
#
_entry.id   AF-A0A7R9MT04-F1
#
_cell.length_a   1.000
_cell.length_b   1.000
_cell.length_c   1.000
_cell.angle_alpha   90.00
_cell.angle_beta   90.00
_cell.angle_gamma   90.00
#
_symmetry.space_group_name_H-M   'P 1'
#
loop_
_entity.id
_entity.type
_entity.pdbx_description
1 polymer ?
#
loop_
_entity_poly.entity_id
_entity_poly.type
_entity_poly.pdbx_seq_one_letter_code
_entity_poly.pdbx_strand_id
1 'polypeptide(L)'
;MFIYDVTKWRTFKHLNDFIKDMKRKTRTDVKRLLVGNKCDDIEAKRVDYLSALEFSRFCGIPFIETSAKTGNDVEEAFCRVVTQSVIKLSDLRSFSLT
;
A
#
# COMPACT_ATOMS: atom_id res chain seq x y z
N MET A 1 1.13 4.42 -4.43
CA MET A 1 1.12 3.88 -3.05
C MET A 1 0.29 4.81 -2.18
N PHE A 2 -0.39 4.28 -1.16
CA PHE A 2 -1.10 5.05 -0.14
C PHE A 2 -0.31 4.93 1.16
N ILE A 3 0.16 6.04 1.70
CA ILE A 3 1.08 6.03 2.85
C ILE A 3 0.38 6.73 4.02
N TYR A 4 0.45 6.12 5.20
CA TYR A 4 0.07 6.76 6.45
C TYR A 4 1.19 6.59 7.49
N ASP A 5 1.11 7.36 8.57
CA ASP A 5 2.07 7.32 9.67
C ASP A 5 1.45 6.50 10.82
N VAL A 6 2.08 5.38 11.20
CA VAL A 6 1.56 4.46 12.23
C VAL A 6 1.47 5.12 13.61
N THR A 7 2.20 6.22 13.84
CA THR A 7 2.17 7.00 15.09
C THR A 7 1.04 8.03 15.10
N LYS A 8 0.37 8.27 13.96
CA LYS A 8 -0.64 9.32 13.80
C LYS A 8 -1.96 8.75 13.28
N TRP A 9 -2.84 8.39 14.20
CA TRP A 9 -4.21 7.91 13.91
C TRP A 9 -4.97 8.76 12.89
N ARG A 10 -4.83 10.09 12.94
CA ARG A 10 -5.51 11.00 12.00
C ARG A 10 -5.11 10.74 10.54
N THR A 11 -3.87 10.37 10.27
CA THR A 11 -3.41 10.05 8.90
C THR A 11 -4.05 8.76 8.38
N PHE A 12 -4.25 7.78 9.26
CA PHE A 12 -4.94 6.54 8.93
C PHE A 12 -6.43 6.76 8.67
N LYS A 13 -7.10 7.56 9.52
CA LYS A 13 -8.53 7.88 9.36
C LYS A 13 -8.87 8.48 7.99
N HIS A 14 -7.97 9.30 7.44
CA HIS A 14 -8.20 9.95 6.14
C HIS A 14 -7.99 9.01 4.94
N LEU A 15 -7.42 7.82 5.13
CA LEU A 15 -7.16 6.88 4.02
C LEU A 15 -8.44 6.41 3.33
N ASN A 16 -9.53 6.20 4.07
CA ASN A 16 -10.77 5.71 3.49
C ASN A 16 -11.30 6.66 2.41
N ASP A 17 -11.34 7.95 2.71
CA ASP A 17 -11.83 8.97 1.78
C ASP A 17 -10.85 9.13 0.62
N PHE A 18 -9.54 9.14 0.91
CA PHE A 18 -8.52 9.23 -0.12
C PHE A 18 -8.53 8.03 -1.10
N ILE A 19 -8.69 6.82 -0.59
CA ILE A 19 -8.79 5.59 -1.40
C ILE A 19 -10.07 5.61 -2.24
N LYS A 20 -11.21 6.02 -1.67
CA LYS A 20 -12.48 6.17 -2.41
C LYS A 20 -12.35 7.19 -3.53
N ASP A 21 -11.74 8.33 -3.25
CA ASP A 21 -11.54 9.40 -4.24
C ASP A 21 -10.64 8.94 -5.38
N MET A 22 -9.56 8.24 -5.05
CA MET A 22 -8.66 7.70 -6.05
C MET A 22 -9.30 6.58 -6.86
N LYS A 23 -10.14 5.74 -6.26
CA LYS A 23 -10.93 4.73 -6.99
C LYS A 23 -11.87 5.36 -8.02
N ARG A 24 -12.44 6.55 -7.75
CA ARG A 24 -13.30 7.27 -8.71
C ARG A 24 -12.52 7.95 -9.83
N LYS A 25 -11.31 8.44 -9.56
CA LYS A 25 -10.50 9.23 -10.49
C LYS A 25 -9.55 8.41 -11.36
N THR A 26 -9.32 7.13 -11.06
CA THR A 26 -8.29 6.32 -11.72
C THR A 26 -8.87 5.08 -12.39
N ARG A 27 -8.21 4.63 -13.47
CA ARG A 27 -8.54 3.37 -14.14
C ARG A 27 -8.45 2.20 -13.16
N THR A 28 -9.26 1.18 -13.39
CA THR A 28 -9.32 -0.03 -12.56
C THR A 28 -8.01 -0.82 -12.52
N ASP A 29 -7.11 -0.61 -13.49
CA ASP A 29 -5.82 -1.31 -13.57
C ASP A 29 -4.68 -0.66 -12.75
N VAL A 30 -4.93 0.43 -12.04
CA VAL A 30 -3.86 1.04 -11.25
C VAL A 30 -3.52 0.15 -10.06
N LYS A 31 -2.31 -0.44 -10.06
CA LYS A 31 -1.76 -1.19 -8.93
C LYS A 31 -1.54 -0.26 -7.74
N ARG A 32 -1.91 -0.75 -6.56
CA ARG A 32 -1.96 0.04 -5.31
C ARG A 32 -1.34 -0.79 -4.20
N LEU A 33 -0.72 -0.10 -3.26
CA LEU A 33 -0.13 -0.67 -2.05
C LEU A 33 -0.42 0.31 -0.91
N LEU A 34 -0.93 -0.20 0.21
CA LEU A 34 -1.06 0.52 1.46
C LEU A 34 0.24 0.36 2.26
N VAL A 35 0.77 1.46 2.77
CA VAL A 35 2.06 1.51 3.48
C VAL A 35 1.87 2.21 4.81
N GLY A 36 2.12 1.50 5.92
CA GLY A 36 2.20 2.08 7.26
C GLY A 36 3.65 2.46 7.57
N ASN A 37 3.99 3.74 7.48
CA ASN A 37 5.35 4.22 7.68
C ASN A 37 5.63 4.52 9.17
N LYS A 38 6.91 4.50 9.55
CA LYS A 38 7.45 4.71 10.91
C LYS A 38 7.19 3.56 11.88
N CYS A 39 7.20 2.32 11.38
CA CYS A 39 7.00 1.13 12.21
C CYS A 39 8.10 0.90 13.26
N ASP A 40 9.22 1.64 13.19
CA ASP A 40 10.31 1.60 14.16
C ASP A 40 9.95 2.24 15.51
N ASP A 41 8.97 3.14 15.55
CA ASP A 41 8.56 3.83 16.79
C ASP A 41 7.41 3.09 17.48
N ILE A 42 7.75 1.99 18.14
CA ILE A 42 6.79 1.08 18.79
C ILE A 42 6.03 1.81 19.92
N GLU A 43 6.70 2.66 20.68
CA GLU A 43 6.11 3.39 21.82
C GLU A 43 5.09 4.44 21.36
N ALA A 44 5.38 5.12 20.25
CA ALA A 44 4.46 6.09 19.67
C ALA A 44 3.42 5.45 18.75
N LYS A 45 3.41 4.13 18.55
CA LYS A 45 2.43 3.46 17.68
C LYS A 45 1.00 3.73 18.16
N ARG A 46 0.16 4.23 17.25
CA ARG A 46 -1.26 4.57 17.49
C ARG A 46 -2.22 3.86 16.53
N VAL A 47 -1.69 3.17 15.52
CA VAL A 47 -2.44 2.33 14.59
C VAL A 47 -1.91 0.92 14.74
N ASP A 48 -2.77 0.00 15.15
CA ASP A 48 -2.41 -1.41 15.27
C ASP A 48 -2.25 -2.07 13.88
N TYR A 49 -1.29 -2.99 13.78
CA TYR A 49 -0.98 -3.67 12.53
C TYR A 49 -2.16 -4.49 12.01
N LEU A 50 -2.84 -5.24 12.89
CA LEU A 50 -3.96 -6.10 12.50
C LEU A 50 -5.15 -5.25 12.03
N SER A 51 -5.42 -4.14 12.72
CA SER A 51 -6.44 -3.18 12.31
C SER A 51 -6.16 -2.60 10.92
N ALA A 52 -4.90 -2.23 10.63
CA ALA A 52 -4.51 -1.74 9.32
C ALA A 52 -4.57 -2.82 8.23
N LEU A 53 -4.21 -4.07 8.56
CA LEU A 53 -4.30 -5.22 7.67
C LEU A 53 -5.75 -5.55 7.31
N GLU A 54 -6.65 -5.54 8.29
CA GLU A 54 -8.09 -5.75 8.06
C GLU A 54 -8.66 -4.64 7.16
N PHE A 55 -8.31 -3.38 7.44
CA PHE A 55 -8.68 -2.26 6.58
C PHE A 55 -8.16 -2.42 5.14
N SER A 56 -6.94 -2.90 4.97
CA SER A 56 -6.36 -3.13 3.64
C SER A 56 -7.11 -4.22 2.88
N ARG A 57 -7.48 -5.31 3.57
CA ARG A 57 -8.29 -6.41 3.02
C ARG A 57 -9.66 -5.91 2.60
N PHE A 58 -10.35 -5.15 3.44
CA PHE A 58 -11.61 -4.50 3.11
C PHE A 58 -11.50 -3.60 1.88
N CYS A 59 -10.40 -2.85 1.76
CA CYS A 59 -10.15 -2.00 0.59
C CYS A 59 -9.77 -2.78 -0.68
N GLY A 60 -9.41 -4.05 -0.56
CA GLY A 60 -8.84 -4.86 -1.63
C GLY A 60 -7.45 -4.39 -2.06
N ILE A 61 -6.64 -3.90 -1.11
CA ILE A 61 -5.30 -3.34 -1.37
C ILE A 61 -4.26 -4.09 -0.51
N PRO A 62 -3.15 -4.57 -1.09
CA PRO A 62 -2.04 -5.15 -0.35
C PRO A 62 -1.47 -4.18 0.70
N PHE A 63 -0.90 -4.70 1.78
CA PHE A 63 -0.38 -3.91 2.89
C PHE A 63 1.05 -4.31 3.26
N ILE A 64 1.82 -3.31 3.70
CA ILE A 64 3.15 -3.46 4.29
C ILE A 64 3.38 -2.31 5.30
N GLU A 65 4.13 -2.57 6.37
CA GLU A 65 4.66 -1.50 7.22
C GLU A 65 6.13 -1.27 6.87
N THR A 66 6.58 -0.02 6.95
CA THR A 66 7.94 0.37 6.60
C THR A 66 8.52 1.35 7.61
N SER A 67 9.84 1.42 7.65
CA SER A 67 10.56 2.52 8.30
C SER A 67 11.50 3.18 7.31
N ALA A 68 11.14 4.39 6.88
CA ALA A 68 12.06 5.23 6.12
C ALA A 68 13.32 5.62 6.93
N LYS A 69 13.27 5.54 8.26
CA LYS A 69 14.39 5.88 9.15
C LYS A 69 15.43 4.76 9.20
N THR A 70 14.99 3.51 9.34
CA THR A 70 15.90 2.36 9.44
C THR A 70 16.14 1.66 8.09
N GLY A 71 15.35 1.99 7.07
CA GLY A 71 15.34 1.30 5.78
C GLY A 71 14.46 0.04 5.78
N ASN A 72 13.86 -0.33 6.92
CA ASN A 72 13.06 -1.54 7.04
C ASN A 72 11.90 -1.56 6.02
N ASP A 73 11.85 -2.63 5.22
CA ASP A 73 10.81 -2.94 4.23
C ASP A 73 10.57 -1.86 3.15
N VAL A 74 11.45 -0.86 3.03
CA VAL A 74 11.33 0.20 2.03
C VAL A 74 11.52 -0.38 0.62
N GLU A 75 12.61 -1.13 0.41
CA GLU A 75 12.89 -1.76 -0.89
C GLU A 75 11.78 -2.74 -1.30
N GLU A 76 11.33 -3.57 -0.36
CA GLU A 76 10.23 -4.52 -0.58
C GLU A 76 8.93 -3.80 -0.99
N ALA A 77 8.62 -2.65 -0.38
CA ALA A 77 7.44 -1.86 -0.76
C ALA A 77 7.52 -1.37 -2.22
N PHE A 78 8.69 -0.93 -2.68
CA PHE A 78 8.90 -0.55 -4.08
C PHE A 78 8.82 -1.76 -5.01
N CYS A 79 9.53 -2.85 -4.68
CA CYS A 79 9.53 -4.10 -5.45
C CYS A 79 8.12 -4.65 -5.65
N ARG A 80 7.27 -4.65 -4.61
CA ARG A 80 5.87 -5.12 -4.72
C ARG A 80 5.07 -4.35 -5.76
N VAL A 81 5.20 -3.03 -5.81
CA VAL A 81 4.47 -2.21 -6.79
C VAL A 81 4.99 -2.45 -8.19
N VAL A 82 6.31 -2.49 -8.37
CA VAL A 82 6.94 -2.73 -9.69
C VAL A 82 6.57 -4.12 -10.22
N THR A 83 6.73 -5.16 -9.41
CA THR A 83 6.42 -6.54 -9.79
C THR A 83 4.96 -6.71 -10.18
N GLN A 84 4.03 -6.10 -9.45
CA GLN A 84 2.61 -6.11 -9.81
C GLN A 84 2.31 -5.42 -11.15
N SER A 85 3.08 -4.39 -11.50
CA SER A 85 2.95 -3.67 -12.78
C SER A 85 3.60 -4.42 -13.94
N VAL A 86 4.76 -5.05 -13.71
CA VAL A 86 5.54 -5.73 -14.76
C VAL A 86 4.98 -7.10 -15.12
N ILE A 87 4.56 -7.91 -14.13
CA ILE A 87 3.97 -9.24 -14.38
C ILE A 87 2.76 -9.13 -15.32
N LYS A 88 1.95 -8.07 -15.14
CA LYS A 88 0.79 -7.86 -16.00
C LYS A 88 1.16 -7.54 -17.45
N LEU A 89 2.29 -6.88 -17.69
CA LEU A 89 2.79 -6.58 -19.04
C LEU A 89 3.37 -7.82 -19.72
N SER A 90 4.02 -8.72 -18.99
CA SER A 90 4.46 -10.01 -19.54
C SER A 90 3.28 -10.91 -19.89
N ASP A 91 2.23 -10.95 -19.06
CA ASP A 91 1.01 -11.72 -19.35
C ASP A 91 0.27 -11.18 -20.57
N LEU A 92 0.28 -9.85 -20.78
CA LEU A 92 -0.33 -9.22 -21.95
C LEU A 92 0.43 -9.51 -23.26
N ARG A 93 1.76 -9.69 -23.19
CA ARG A 93 2.59 -10.04 -24.36
C ARG A 93 2.37 -11.49 -24.80
N SER A 94 2.09 -12.38 -23.87
CA SER A 94 1.76 -13.79 -24.18
C SER A 94 0.43 -13.94 -24.93
N PHE A 95 -0.51 -13.00 -24.77
CA PHE A 95 -1.81 -13.00 -25.47
C PHE A 95 -1.78 -12.36 -26.87
N SER A 96 -0.70 -11.69 -27.26
CA SER A 96 -0.59 -11.03 -28.58
C SER A 96 0.12 -11.89 -29.64
N LEU A 97 0.47 -13.14 -29.32
CA LEU A 97 1.18 -14.07 -30.20
C LEU A 97 0.40 -15.38 -30.45
N THR A 98 -0.94 -15.36 -30.33
CA THR A 98 -1.81 -16.47 -30.74
C THR A 98 -2.99 -15.89 -31.50
#